data_AF-A0A434AEJ4-F1
#
_entry.id   AF-A0A434AEJ4-F1
#
_cell.length_a   1.000
_cell.length_b   1.000
_cell.length_c   1.000
_cell.angle_alpha   90.00
_cell.angle_beta   90.00
_cell.angle_gamma   90.00
#
_symmetry.space_group_name_H-M   'P 1'
#
loop_
_entity.id
_entity.type
_entity.pdbx_description
1 polymer ?
#
loop_
_entity_poly.entity_id
_entity_poly.type
_entity_poly.pdbx_seq_one_letter_code
_entity_poly.pdbx_strand_id
1 'polypeptide(L)'
;MTGLLKYLQHPHYQKNQKIDWVDWVFLFFIYFACGALLAGIINILSHVFPFENKVLNFGGKELFIRAVIIAPFIEECLFRLLLKPKLKNLICYAIVIPIPIVYLLWRDYYFLSSVIMLIECIALFIIIKPKHRLIRVQRKFIKYIPYIFYLFMLSFGLLHILNFTFTKISFWIVLISPLLVAPQIVLGSILGFIRMRFGFFYSVLFHTLVNLIGTLFIILHSLN
;
A
#
# COMPACT_ATOMS: atom_id res chain seq x y z
N MET A 1 16.12 -15.05 0.56
CA MET A 1 15.83 -14.40 1.87
C MET A 1 16.77 -13.23 2.24
N THR A 2 18.03 -13.21 1.78
CA THR A 2 18.98 -12.13 2.12
C THR A 2 18.66 -10.78 1.46
N GLY A 3 17.97 -10.74 0.31
CA GLY A 3 17.70 -9.50 -0.42
C GLY A 3 16.70 -8.56 0.25
N LEU A 4 15.50 -9.06 0.60
CA LEU A 4 14.46 -8.27 1.26
C LEU A 4 14.92 -7.73 2.61
N LEU A 5 15.41 -8.61 3.50
CA LEU A 5 15.80 -8.21 4.86
C LEU A 5 16.93 -7.17 4.85
N LYS A 6 17.98 -7.37 4.03
CA LYS A 6 19.05 -6.38 3.87
C LYS A 6 18.52 -5.05 3.35
N TYR A 7 17.58 -5.09 2.40
CA TYR A 7 16.96 -3.87 1.89
C TYR A 7 16.10 -3.17 2.95
N LEU A 8 15.31 -3.91 3.72
CA LEU A 8 14.47 -3.34 4.78
C LEU A 8 15.27 -2.78 5.95
N GLN A 9 16.54 -3.18 6.15
CA GLN A 9 17.44 -2.54 7.11
C GLN A 9 18.00 -1.21 6.58
N HIS A 10 18.29 -1.15 5.27
CA HIS A 10 18.86 0.04 4.63
C HIS A 10 18.19 0.33 3.28
N PRO A 11 16.94 0.85 3.26
CA PRO A 11 16.24 1.10 2.01
C PRO A 11 16.94 2.20 1.23
N HIS A 12 17.23 1.96 -0.04
CA HIS A 12 17.96 2.92 -0.88
C HIS A 12 17.43 2.92 -2.30
N TYR A 13 17.71 4.00 -3.03
CA TYR A 13 17.31 4.10 -4.42
C TYR A 13 18.09 3.11 -5.30
N GLN A 14 17.38 2.24 -6.00
CA GLN A 14 17.95 1.26 -6.92
C GLN A 14 17.45 1.50 -8.36
N LYS A 15 18.34 1.26 -9.34
CA LYS A 15 17.92 1.09 -10.74
C LYS A 15 17.14 -0.22 -10.85
N ASN A 16 16.16 -0.25 -11.75
CA ASN A 16 15.38 -1.47 -11.98
C ASN A 16 16.31 -2.58 -12.48
N GLN A 17 16.20 -3.75 -11.86
CA GLN A 17 16.86 -4.98 -12.25
C GLN A 17 15.88 -5.82 -13.08
N LYS A 18 16.41 -6.79 -13.84
CA LYS A 18 15.56 -7.83 -14.44
C LYS A 18 14.85 -8.60 -13.34
N ILE A 19 13.64 -9.10 -13.64
CA ILE A 19 12.86 -9.87 -12.68
C ILE A 19 13.60 -11.16 -12.32
N ASP A 20 13.66 -11.43 -11.02
CA ASP A 20 14.08 -12.71 -10.47
C ASP A 20 12.81 -13.42 -10.00
N TRP A 21 12.31 -14.35 -10.82
CA TRP A 21 11.04 -15.03 -10.55
C TRP A 21 11.09 -15.91 -9.30
N VAL A 22 12.26 -16.47 -8.97
CA VAL A 22 12.43 -17.32 -7.78
C VAL A 22 12.28 -16.46 -6.53
N ASP A 23 13.02 -15.35 -6.47
CA ASP A 23 12.91 -14.42 -5.33
C ASP A 23 11.50 -13.81 -5.25
N TRP A 24 10.91 -13.43 -6.38
CA TRP A 24 9.56 -12.85 -6.42
C TRP A 24 8.48 -13.83 -5.95
N VAL A 25 8.53 -15.11 -6.37
CA VAL A 25 7.62 -16.15 -5.86
C VAL A 25 7.89 -16.46 -4.40
N PHE A 26 9.16 -16.48 -3.97
CA PHE A 26 9.52 -16.70 -2.58
C PHE A 26 8.93 -15.62 -1.65
N LEU A 27 8.83 -14.37 -2.11
CA LEU A 27 8.16 -13.29 -1.37
C LEU A 27 6.68 -13.55 -1.13
N PHE A 28 5.97 -14.28 -2.00
CA PHE A 28 4.58 -14.70 -1.74
C PHE A 28 4.48 -15.62 -0.54
N PHE A 29 5.35 -16.62 -0.48
CA PHE A 29 5.35 -17.57 0.63
C PHE A 29 5.68 -16.88 1.95
N ILE A 30 6.64 -15.95 1.94
CA ILE A 30 6.92 -15.11 3.11
C ILE A 30 5.67 -14.32 3.52
N TYR A 31 5.03 -13.65 2.57
CA TYR A 31 3.84 -12.83 2.86
C TYR A 31 2.74 -13.67 3.51
N PHE A 32 2.38 -14.81 2.92
CA PHE A 32 1.30 -15.65 3.47
C PHE A 32 1.68 -16.31 4.80
N ALA A 33 2.94 -16.70 4.99
CA ALA A 33 3.41 -17.22 6.27
C ALA A 33 3.30 -16.15 7.38
N CYS A 34 3.79 -14.93 7.12
CA CYS A 34 3.63 -13.82 8.05
C CYS A 34 2.16 -13.45 8.26
N GLY A 35 1.36 -13.43 7.19
CA GLY A 35 -0.06 -13.14 7.21
C GLY A 35 -0.84 -14.12 8.08
N ALA A 36 -0.56 -15.42 7.99
CA ALA A 36 -1.20 -16.44 8.81
C ALA A 36 -0.88 -16.26 10.31
N LEU A 37 0.38 -15.97 10.64
CA LEU A 37 0.79 -15.69 12.03
C LEU A 37 0.07 -14.44 12.57
N LEU A 38 0.04 -13.36 11.79
CA LEU A 38 -0.62 -12.11 12.18
C LEU A 38 -2.15 -12.26 12.26
N ALA A 39 -2.76 -13.08 11.40
CA ALA A 39 -4.18 -13.37 11.45
C ALA A 39 -4.57 -14.05 12.78
N GLY A 40 -3.74 -14.96 13.30
CA GLY A 40 -3.95 -15.56 14.62
C GLY A 40 -3.92 -14.52 15.76
N ILE A 41 -2.96 -13.58 15.70
CA ILE A 41 -2.88 -12.49 16.69
C ILE A 41 -4.11 -11.59 16.59
N ILE A 42 -4.53 -11.20 15.38
CA ILE A 42 -5.71 -10.36 15.15
C ILE A 42 -6.98 -11.07 15.63
N ASN A 43 -7.09 -12.38 15.44
CA ASN A 43 -8.21 -13.17 15.95
C ASN A 43 -8.28 -13.12 17.49
N ILE A 44 -7.15 -13.28 18.20
CA ILE A 44 -7.10 -13.12 19.65
C ILE A 44 -7.53 -11.70 20.06
N LEU A 45 -7.03 -10.67 19.36
CA LEU A 45 -7.39 -9.28 19.64
C LEU A 45 -8.88 -9.00 19.43
N SER A 46 -9.54 -9.69 18.48
CA SER A 46 -10.97 -9.53 18.22
C SER A 46 -11.85 -9.98 19.39
N HIS A 47 -11.34 -10.85 20.28
CA HIS A 47 -12.03 -11.23 21.51
C HIS A 47 -11.89 -10.20 22.63
N VAL A 48 -10.90 -9.30 22.54
CA VAL A 48 -10.60 -8.28 23.57
C VAL A 48 -11.13 -6.91 23.16
N PHE A 49 -11.08 -6.58 21.87
CA PHE A 49 -11.47 -5.28 21.33
C PHE A 49 -12.65 -5.43 20.37
N PRO A 50 -13.75 -4.68 20.57
CA PRO A 50 -14.92 -4.76 19.72
C PRO A 50 -14.69 -3.98 18.41
N PHE A 51 -14.19 -4.69 17.40
CA PHE A 51 -14.07 -4.21 16.03
C PHE A 51 -14.64 -5.23 15.05
N GLU A 52 -15.14 -4.73 13.91
CA GLU A 52 -15.65 -5.55 12.82
C GLU A 52 -14.92 -5.20 11.53
N ASN A 53 -14.66 -6.19 10.69
CA ASN A 53 -14.07 -5.98 9.37
C ASN A 53 -15.18 -5.86 8.32
N LYS A 54 -15.39 -4.64 7.81
CA LYS A 54 -16.44 -4.33 6.83
C LYS A 54 -16.22 -5.01 5.48
N VAL A 55 -15.01 -5.49 5.20
CA VAL A 55 -14.70 -6.21 3.95
C VAL A 55 -15.56 -7.47 3.82
N LEU A 56 -15.93 -8.08 4.96
CA LEU A 56 -16.79 -9.26 5.01
C LEU A 56 -18.24 -8.98 4.61
N ASN A 57 -18.66 -7.71 4.57
CA ASN A 57 -20.03 -7.30 4.24
C ASN A 57 -20.24 -7.06 2.73
N PHE A 58 -19.18 -7.11 1.92
CA PHE A 58 -19.31 -6.96 0.47
C PHE A 58 -19.76 -8.26 -0.19
N GLY A 59 -20.62 -8.16 -1.21
CA GLY A 59 -20.93 -9.31 -2.06
C GLY A 59 -19.70 -9.78 -2.82
N GLY A 60 -19.56 -11.09 -3.08
CA GLY A 60 -18.34 -11.67 -3.66
C GLY A 60 -17.89 -11.03 -4.98
N LYS A 61 -18.82 -10.66 -5.86
CA LYS A 61 -18.52 -9.94 -7.11
C LYS A 61 -17.99 -8.53 -6.87
N GLU A 62 -18.58 -7.79 -5.93
CA GLU A 62 -18.15 -6.44 -5.57
C GLU A 62 -16.76 -6.49 -4.93
N LEU A 63 -16.55 -7.42 -4.01
CA LEU A 63 -15.26 -7.64 -3.35
C LEU A 63 -14.17 -7.96 -4.36
N PHE A 64 -14.42 -8.87 -5.31
CA PHE A 64 -13.47 -9.22 -6.36
C PHE A 64 -13.05 -8.00 -7.19
N ILE A 65 -14.02 -7.25 -7.73
CA ILE A 65 -13.71 -6.10 -8.59
C ILE A 65 -12.92 -5.03 -7.81
N ARG A 66 -13.34 -4.74 -6.57
CA ARG A 66 -12.69 -3.71 -5.76
C ARG A 66 -11.32 -4.13 -5.27
N ALA A 67 -11.21 -5.28 -4.60
CA ALA A 67 -9.99 -5.70 -3.91
C ALA A 67 -8.93 -6.27 -4.87
N VAL A 68 -9.31 -6.89 -5.99
CA VAL A 68 -8.36 -7.56 -6.89
C VAL A 68 -7.93 -6.65 -8.04
N ILE A 69 -8.84 -5.81 -8.54
CA ILE A 69 -8.60 -5.01 -9.75
C ILE A 69 -8.35 -3.54 -9.38
N ILE A 70 -9.34 -2.88 -8.77
CA ILE A 70 -9.31 -1.42 -8.60
C ILE A 70 -8.30 -1.00 -7.52
N ALA A 71 -8.40 -1.58 -6.32
CA ALA A 71 -7.59 -1.18 -5.18
C ALA A 71 -6.08 -1.36 -5.43
N PRO A 72 -5.59 -2.51 -5.94
CA PRO A 72 -4.16 -2.67 -6.19
C PRO A 72 -3.60 -1.62 -7.13
N PHE A 73 -4.31 -1.30 -8.22
CA PHE A 73 -3.84 -0.29 -9.17
C PHE A 73 -3.79 1.12 -8.54
N ILE A 74 -4.87 1.52 -7.86
CA ILE A 74 -4.97 2.86 -7.25
C ILE A 74 -3.95 3.00 -6.11
N GLU A 75 -3.82 2.00 -5.25
CA GLU A 75 -2.89 2.03 -4.13
C GLU A 75 -1.43 2.01 -4.61
N GLU A 76 -1.10 1.22 -5.63
CA GLU A 76 0.23 1.26 -6.22
C GLU A 76 0.53 2.63 -6.86
N CYS A 77 -0.44 3.25 -7.53
CA CYS A 77 -0.30 4.61 -8.03
C CYS A 77 -0.02 5.61 -6.90
N LEU A 78 -0.81 5.57 -5.82
CA LEU A 78 -0.73 6.48 -4.68
C LEU A 78 0.60 6.34 -3.92
N PHE A 79 1.02 5.12 -3.62
CA PHE A 79 2.16 4.86 -2.73
C PHE A 79 3.48 4.60 -3.47
N ARG A 80 3.47 4.02 -4.68
CA ARG A 80 4.68 3.47 -5.33
C ARG A 80 5.18 4.30 -6.50
N LEU A 81 4.35 5.13 -7.14
CA LEU A 81 4.85 6.05 -8.17
C LEU A 81 5.81 7.08 -7.58
N LEU A 82 5.47 7.63 -6.41
CA LEU A 82 6.23 8.67 -5.72
C LEU A 82 7.58 8.19 -5.17
N LEU A 83 7.73 6.90 -4.85
CA LEU A 83 9.03 6.31 -4.45
C LEU A 83 10.14 6.51 -5.49
N LYS A 84 9.77 6.65 -6.77
CA LYS A 84 10.70 7.02 -7.85
C LYS A 84 10.18 8.27 -8.55
N PRO A 85 10.49 9.50 -8.10
CA PRO A 85 9.90 10.74 -8.62
C PRO A 85 10.45 11.17 -9.99
N LYS A 86 10.48 10.24 -10.95
CA LYS A 86 10.78 10.50 -12.37
C LYS A 86 9.60 11.24 -13.00
N LEU A 87 9.87 12.09 -13.98
CA LEU A 87 8.85 12.89 -14.66
C LEU A 87 7.63 12.05 -15.08
N LYS A 88 7.86 10.92 -15.75
CA LYS A 88 6.78 10.01 -16.18
C LYS A 88 5.93 9.45 -15.04
N ASN A 89 6.52 9.22 -13.86
CA ASN A 89 5.78 8.70 -12.71
C ASN A 89 4.98 9.82 -12.05
N LEU A 90 5.51 11.04 -12.01
CA LEU A 90 4.78 12.21 -11.53
C LEU A 90 3.59 12.55 -12.44
N ILE A 91 3.77 12.50 -13.76
CA ILE A 91 2.67 12.70 -14.72
C ILE A 91 1.61 11.60 -14.55
N CYS A 92 2.02 10.33 -14.45
CA CYS A 92 1.08 9.24 -14.24
C CYS A 92 0.32 9.38 -12.91
N TYR A 93 1.01 9.78 -11.84
CA TYR A 93 0.38 10.10 -10.56
C TYR A 93 -0.66 11.21 -10.74
N ALA A 94 -0.29 12.32 -11.38
CA ALA A 94 -1.17 13.47 -11.54
C ALA A 94 -2.42 13.19 -12.39
N ILE A 95 -2.36 12.21 -13.29
CA ILE A 95 -3.51 11.79 -14.09
C ILE A 95 -4.44 10.86 -13.30
N VAL A 96 -3.89 9.94 -12.51
CA VAL A 96 -4.67 8.87 -11.85
C VAL A 96 -5.29 9.34 -10.54
N ILE A 97 -4.58 10.14 -9.74
CA ILE A 97 -4.94 10.49 -8.36
C ILE A 97 -6.14 11.44 -8.20
N PRO A 98 -6.53 12.28 -9.18
CA PRO A 98 -7.80 13.01 -9.09
C PRO A 98 -9.03 12.12 -8.88
N ILE A 99 -9.04 10.90 -9.44
CA ILE A 99 -10.16 9.94 -9.31
C ILE A 99 -10.39 9.53 -7.84
N PRO A 100 -9.41 8.98 -7.11
CA PRO A 100 -9.60 8.66 -5.70
C PRO A 100 -9.84 9.89 -4.82
N ILE A 101 -9.32 11.08 -5.16
CA ILE A 101 -9.65 12.31 -4.42
C ILE A 101 -11.16 12.60 -4.49
N VAL A 102 -11.74 12.57 -5.69
CA VAL A 102 -13.19 12.80 -5.88
C VAL A 102 -14.01 11.73 -5.15
N TYR A 103 -13.59 10.47 -5.25
CA TYR A 103 -14.26 9.38 -4.53
C TYR A 103 -14.24 9.57 -3.01
N LEU A 104 -13.09 9.97 -2.44
CA LEU A 104 -12.95 10.21 -1.00
C LEU A 104 -13.79 11.41 -0.53
N LEU A 105 -13.85 12.49 -1.32
CA LEU A 105 -14.72 13.63 -1.05
C LEU A 105 -16.19 13.24 -1.04
N TRP A 106 -16.63 12.43 -2.02
CA TRP A 106 -18.00 11.94 -2.09
C TRP A 106 -18.38 11.01 -0.92
N ARG A 107 -17.38 10.41 -0.26
CA ARG A 107 -17.53 9.54 0.91
C ARG A 107 -17.27 10.25 2.23
N ASP A 108 -17.23 11.58 2.24
CA ASP A 108 -17.00 12.43 3.41
C ASP A 108 -15.64 12.23 4.10
N TYR A 109 -14.64 11.66 3.41
CA TYR A 109 -13.28 11.50 3.92
C TYR A 109 -12.41 12.75 3.69
N TYR A 110 -12.91 13.92 4.12
CA TYR A 110 -12.32 15.24 3.84
C TYR A 110 -10.86 15.39 4.27
N PHE A 111 -10.50 14.84 5.44
CA PHE A 111 -9.12 14.91 5.92
C PHE A 111 -8.17 14.17 4.97
N LEU A 112 -8.49 12.91 4.64
CA LEU A 112 -7.65 12.09 3.77
C LEU A 112 -7.58 12.67 2.35
N SER A 113 -8.71 13.14 1.80
CA SER A 113 -8.73 13.80 0.49
C SER A 113 -7.87 15.07 0.48
N SER A 114 -7.88 15.87 1.55
CA SER A 114 -7.04 17.08 1.63
C SER A 114 -5.54 16.76 1.65
N VAL A 115 -5.14 15.69 2.35
CA VAL A 115 -3.75 15.22 2.40
C VAL A 115 -3.30 14.77 1.02
N ILE A 116 -4.10 13.95 0.32
CA ILE A 116 -3.77 13.45 -1.02
C ILE A 116 -3.75 14.61 -2.03
N MET A 117 -4.68 15.56 -1.93
CA MET A 117 -4.72 16.76 -2.76
C MET A 117 -3.49 17.66 -2.56
N LEU A 118 -2.98 17.79 -1.34
CA LEU A 118 -1.72 18.51 -1.09
C LEU A 118 -0.55 17.83 -1.81
N ILE A 119 -0.45 16.50 -1.73
CA ILE A 119 0.60 15.73 -2.42
C ILE A 119 0.47 15.89 -3.94
N GLU A 120 -0.76 15.87 -4.46
CA GLU A 120 -1.08 16.09 -5.87
C GLU A 120 -0.63 17.48 -6.34
N CYS A 121 -0.98 18.54 -5.61
CA CYS A 121 -0.51 19.90 -5.89
C CYS A 121 1.02 20.01 -5.88
N ILE A 122 1.70 19.33 -4.96
CA ILE A 122 3.17 19.28 -4.93
C ILE A 122 3.72 18.56 -6.18
N ALA A 123 3.12 17.44 -6.59
CA ALA A 123 3.52 16.71 -7.80
C ALA A 123 3.37 17.59 -9.04
N LEU A 124 2.22 18.23 -9.22
CA LEU A 124 1.96 19.19 -10.31
C LEU A 124 2.95 20.35 -10.31
N PHE A 125 3.21 20.94 -9.13
CA PHE A 125 4.17 22.01 -8.98
C PHE A 125 5.60 21.59 -9.39
N ILE A 126 6.00 20.35 -9.12
CA ILE A 126 7.29 19.80 -9.53
C ILE A 126 7.35 19.56 -11.05
N ILE A 127 6.26 19.07 -11.65
CA ILE A 127 6.17 18.76 -13.10
C ILE A 127 6.41 20.01 -13.95
N ILE A 128 5.85 21.16 -13.56
CA ILE A 128 5.98 22.41 -14.33
C ILE A 128 7.38 23.05 -14.24
N LYS A 129 8.27 22.54 -13.39
CA LYS A 129 9.62 23.12 -13.24
C LYS A 129 10.55 22.66 -14.36
N PRO A 130 11.53 23.50 -14.76
CA PRO A 130 12.51 23.12 -15.75
C PRO A 130 13.33 21.91 -15.30
N LYS A 131 13.80 21.11 -16.26
CA LYS A 131 14.49 19.82 -16.05
C LYS A 131 15.60 19.87 -14.98
N HIS A 132 16.36 20.96 -14.92
CA HIS A 132 17.44 21.12 -13.93
C HIS A 132 16.92 21.21 -12.48
N ARG A 133 15.76 21.85 -12.24
CA ARG A 133 15.11 21.89 -10.92
C ARG A 133 14.55 20.54 -10.54
N LEU A 134 13.91 19.83 -11.48
CA LEU A 134 13.42 18.47 -11.27
C LEU A 134 14.55 17.52 -10.83
N ILE A 135 15.70 17.56 -11.52
CA ILE A 135 16.88 16.76 -11.15
C ILE A 135 17.36 17.12 -9.73
N ARG A 136 17.36 18.40 -9.35
CA ARG A 136 17.74 18.84 -8.00
C ARG A 136 16.80 18.28 -6.94
N VAL A 137 15.48 18.34 -7.18
CA VAL A 137 14.46 17.76 -6.28
C VAL A 137 14.65 16.26 -6.17
N GLN A 138 14.81 15.54 -7.29
CA GLN A 138 15.07 14.10 -7.30
C GLN A 138 16.31 13.71 -6.50
N ARG A 139 17.41 14.46 -6.64
CA ARG A 139 18.64 14.20 -5.86
C ARG A 139 18.41 14.36 -4.35
N LYS A 140 17.71 15.42 -3.94
CA LYS A 140 17.33 15.60 -2.53
C LYS A 140 16.42 14.48 -2.05
N PHE A 141 15.40 14.13 -2.84
CA PHE A 141 14.46 13.06 -2.51
C PHE A 141 15.17 11.71 -2.34
N ILE A 142 16.09 11.36 -3.24
CA ILE A 142 16.87 10.12 -3.19
C ILE A 142 17.67 10.00 -1.88
N LYS A 143 18.20 11.13 -1.36
CA LYS A 143 18.92 11.15 -0.08
C LYS A 143 18.03 10.72 1.11
N TYR A 144 16.73 10.98 1.04
CA TYR A 144 15.78 10.68 2.12
C TYR A 144 14.94 9.41 1.85
N ILE A 145 15.30 8.60 0.84
CA ILE A 145 14.58 7.36 0.51
C ILE A 145 14.37 6.43 1.71
N PRO A 146 15.32 6.20 2.63
CA PRO A 146 15.07 5.36 3.80
C PRO A 146 13.81 5.78 4.57
N TYR A 147 13.71 7.07 4.92
CA TYR A 147 12.58 7.61 5.68
C TYR A 147 11.29 7.61 4.85
N ILE A 148 11.37 8.01 3.59
CA ILE A 148 10.21 8.06 2.68
C ILE A 148 9.64 6.65 2.44
N PHE A 149 10.52 5.64 2.35
CA PHE A 149 10.13 4.25 2.19
C PHE A 149 9.30 3.76 3.37
N TYR A 150 9.78 3.95 4.60
CA TYR A 150 9.03 3.55 5.80
C TYR A 150 7.74 4.36 5.97
N LEU A 151 7.76 5.66 5.63
CA LEU A 151 6.56 6.49 5.65
C LEU A 151 5.49 5.90 4.73
N PHE A 152 5.80 5.61 3.46
CA PHE A 152 4.83 5.03 2.54
C PHE A 152 4.37 3.63 2.95
N MET A 153 5.25 2.79 3.48
CA MET A 153 4.90 1.47 4.03
C MET A 153 3.89 1.59 5.19
N LEU A 154 4.18 2.46 6.15
CA LEU A 154 3.31 2.66 7.31
C LEU A 154 1.99 3.31 6.90
N SER A 155 2.01 4.35 6.07
CA SER A 155 0.80 5.00 5.56
C SER A 155 -0.07 4.04 4.74
N PHE A 156 0.54 3.15 3.94
CA PHE A 156 -0.18 2.12 3.21
C PHE A 156 -0.93 1.17 4.16
N GLY A 157 -0.25 0.67 5.19
CA GLY A 157 -0.90 -0.18 6.20
C GLY A 157 -1.99 0.56 6.98
N LEU A 158 -1.68 1.75 7.49
CA LEU A 158 -2.62 2.56 8.29
C LEU A 158 -3.87 2.97 7.51
N LEU A 159 -3.79 3.18 6.19
CA LEU A 159 -4.97 3.46 5.37
C LEU A 159 -6.02 2.34 5.46
N HIS A 160 -5.59 1.10 5.69
CA HIS A 160 -6.48 -0.06 5.81
C HIS A 160 -7.25 -0.10 7.14
N ILE A 161 -6.98 0.81 8.08
CA ILE A 161 -7.83 0.96 9.27
C ILE A 161 -9.27 1.33 8.90
N LEU A 162 -9.47 1.93 7.71
CA LEU A 162 -10.78 2.29 7.16
C LEU A 162 -11.66 1.06 6.86
N ASN A 163 -11.07 -0.13 6.74
CA ASN A 163 -11.80 -1.37 6.57
C ASN A 163 -12.47 -1.84 7.87
N PHE A 164 -12.14 -1.24 9.01
CA PHE A 164 -12.67 -1.62 10.31
C PHE A 164 -13.73 -0.63 10.81
N THR A 165 -14.78 -1.17 11.43
CA THR A 165 -15.72 -0.43 12.29
C THR A 165 -15.34 -0.67 13.74
N PHE A 166 -15.41 0.37 14.57
CA PHE A 166 -15.17 0.29 16.00
C PHE A 166 -16.42 0.76 16.73
N THR A 167 -16.91 -0.05 17.68
CA THR A 167 -18.09 0.32 18.49
C THR A 167 -17.84 1.58 19.33
N LYS A 168 -16.62 1.71 19.85
CA LYS A 168 -16.16 2.90 20.58
C LYS A 168 -14.69 3.15 20.27
N ILE A 169 -14.35 4.37 19.89
CA ILE A 169 -12.94 4.76 19.75
C ILE A 169 -12.36 4.97 21.15
N SER A 170 -11.25 4.29 21.44
CA SER A 170 -10.51 4.44 22.70
C SER A 170 -9.02 4.62 22.42
N PHE A 171 -8.28 5.14 23.40
CA PHE A 171 -6.82 5.26 23.33
C PHE A 171 -6.15 3.93 22.97
N TRP A 172 -6.62 2.83 23.57
CA TRP A 172 -6.09 1.49 23.31
C TRP A 172 -6.29 1.04 21.86
N ILE A 173 -7.45 1.32 21.27
CA ILE A 173 -7.73 1.01 19.86
C ILE A 173 -6.77 1.75 18.92
N VAL A 174 -6.49 3.03 19.22
CA VAL A 174 -5.52 3.81 18.45
C VAL A 174 -4.12 3.20 18.58
N LEU A 175 -3.72 2.82 19.80
CA LEU A 175 -2.40 2.25 20.06
C LEU A 175 -2.19 0.90 19.36
N ILE A 176 -3.22 0.02 19.32
CA ILE A 176 -3.13 -1.27 18.63
C ILE A 176 -3.35 -1.19 17.12
N SER A 177 -3.82 -0.05 16.59
CA SER A 177 -4.16 0.08 15.18
C SER A 177 -3.02 -0.33 14.21
N PRO A 178 -1.73 -0.08 14.48
CA PRO A 178 -0.65 -0.58 13.63
C PRO A 178 -0.53 -2.10 13.65
N LEU A 179 -0.87 -2.75 14.78
CA LEU A 179 -0.87 -4.21 14.88
C LEU A 179 -2.08 -4.81 14.13
N LEU A 180 -3.24 -4.16 14.20
CA LEU A 180 -4.45 -4.59 13.49
C LEU A 180 -4.25 -4.58 11.97
N VAL A 181 -3.48 -3.61 11.45
CA VAL A 181 -3.14 -3.49 10.02
C VAL A 181 -1.74 -4.00 9.68
N ALA A 182 -1.12 -4.77 10.58
CA ALA A 182 0.21 -5.32 10.38
C ALA A 182 0.34 -6.18 9.10
N PRO A 183 -0.65 -7.01 8.70
CA PRO A 183 -0.57 -7.74 7.43
C PRO A 183 -0.37 -6.80 6.24
N GLN A 184 -1.03 -5.64 6.24
CA GLN A 184 -0.93 -4.63 5.19
C GLN A 184 0.37 -3.86 5.29
N ILE A 185 0.90 -3.61 6.49
CA ILE A 185 2.25 -3.06 6.66
C ILE A 185 3.30 -3.99 6.04
N VAL A 186 3.22 -5.30 6.32
CA VAL A 186 4.13 -6.31 5.74
C VAL A 186 4.00 -6.37 4.22
N LEU A 187 2.77 -6.41 3.69
CA LEU A 187 2.52 -6.33 2.25
C LEU A 187 3.14 -5.06 1.68
N GLY A 188 2.96 -3.93 2.35
CA GLY A 188 3.46 -2.64 1.94
C GLY A 188 4.99 -2.58 1.85
N SER A 189 5.69 -3.24 2.77
CA SER A 189 7.15 -3.43 2.73
C SER A 189 7.60 -4.23 1.51
N ILE A 190 6.93 -5.36 1.24
CA ILE A 190 7.25 -6.25 0.13
C ILE A 190 6.98 -5.55 -1.21
N LEU A 191 5.83 -4.91 -1.37
CA LEU A 191 5.48 -4.13 -2.56
C LEU A 191 6.46 -2.97 -2.78
N GLY A 192 6.83 -2.25 -1.71
CA GLY A 192 7.86 -1.22 -1.77
C GLY A 192 9.20 -1.78 -2.28
N PHE A 193 9.63 -2.92 -1.78
CA PHE A 193 10.86 -3.59 -2.22
C PHE A 193 10.78 -4.00 -3.70
N ILE A 194 9.69 -4.66 -4.11
CA ILE A 194 9.46 -5.06 -5.51
C ILE A 194 9.45 -3.84 -6.43
N ARG A 195 8.80 -2.75 -6.01
CA ARG A 195 8.81 -1.47 -6.74
C ARG A 195 10.22 -0.94 -6.95
N MET A 196 11.04 -0.97 -5.89
CA MET A 196 12.38 -0.41 -5.91
C MET A 196 13.35 -1.27 -6.71
N ARG A 197 13.19 -2.59 -6.66
CA ARG A 197 14.07 -3.54 -7.34
C ARG A 197 13.63 -3.89 -8.76
N PHE A 198 12.38 -4.31 -8.95
CA PHE A 198 11.89 -4.87 -10.21
C PHE A 198 11.04 -3.87 -11.02
N GLY A 199 10.23 -3.06 -10.36
CA GLY A 199 9.47 -1.98 -11.00
C GLY A 199 7.98 -1.97 -10.66
N PHE A 200 7.23 -1.07 -11.31
CA PHE A 200 5.82 -0.80 -10.98
C PHE A 200 4.91 -1.97 -11.31
N PHE A 201 4.97 -2.48 -12.55
CA PHE A 201 4.08 -3.54 -13.01
C PHE A 201 4.21 -4.83 -12.21
N TYR A 202 5.43 -5.21 -11.81
CA TYR A 202 5.66 -6.37 -10.96
C TYR A 202 5.11 -6.18 -9.54
N SER A 203 5.05 -4.95 -9.05
CA SER A 203 4.44 -4.61 -7.76
C SER A 203 2.91 -4.71 -7.85
N VAL A 204 2.30 -4.15 -8.90
CA VAL A 204 0.86 -4.28 -9.18
C VAL A 204 0.47 -5.75 -9.33
N LEU A 205 1.21 -6.52 -10.14
CA LEU A 205 0.95 -7.95 -10.33
C LEU A 205 1.02 -8.72 -9.01
N PHE A 206 2.04 -8.44 -8.19
CA PHE A 206 2.19 -9.09 -6.87
C PHE A 206 0.98 -8.79 -5.99
N HIS A 207 0.60 -7.51 -5.92
CA HIS A 207 -0.52 -7.04 -5.12
C HIS A 207 -1.85 -7.66 -5.56
N THR A 208 -2.15 -7.63 -6.87
CA THR A 208 -3.36 -8.23 -7.43
C THR A 208 -3.46 -9.72 -7.11
N LEU A 209 -2.37 -10.48 -7.21
CA LEU A 209 -2.37 -11.91 -6.91
C LEU A 209 -2.53 -12.21 -5.42
N VAL A 210 -1.89 -11.42 -4.55
CA VAL A 210 -2.10 -11.51 -3.10
C VAL A 210 -3.58 -11.29 -2.76
N ASN A 211 -4.17 -10.22 -3.29
CA ASN A 211 -5.57 -9.89 -3.02
C ASN A 211 -6.52 -10.90 -3.67
N LEU A 212 -6.17 -11.46 -4.82
CA LEU A 212 -6.94 -12.53 -5.46
C LEU A 212 -7.06 -13.74 -4.53
N ILE A 213 -5.93 -14.25 -4.03
CA ILE A 213 -5.91 -15.40 -3.15
C ILE A 213 -6.71 -15.11 -1.87
N GLY A 214 -6.48 -13.97 -1.22
CA GLY A 214 -7.23 -13.58 -0.02
C GLY A 214 -8.73 -13.43 -0.26
N THR A 215 -9.12 -12.82 -1.38
CA THR A 215 -10.53 -12.67 -1.78
C THR A 215 -11.19 -14.02 -2.05
N LEU A 216 -10.49 -14.94 -2.72
CA LEU A 216 -11.01 -16.30 -2.95
C LEU A 216 -11.26 -17.05 -1.64
N PHE A 217 -10.35 -16.94 -0.66
CA PHE A 217 -10.58 -17.52 0.67
C PHE A 217 -11.84 -16.98 1.35
N ILE A 218 -12.07 -15.66 1.29
CA ILE A 218 -13.27 -15.03 1.86
C ILE A 218 -14.54 -15.51 1.15
N ILE A 219 -14.54 -15.52 -0.18
CA ILE A 219 -15.70 -15.93 -0.97
C ILE A 219 -16.04 -17.41 -0.72
N LEU A 220 -15.04 -18.29 -0.76
CA LEU A 220 -15.25 -19.72 -0.52
C LEU A 220 -15.79 -20.00 0.89
N HIS A 221 -15.32 -19.25 1.90
CA HIS A 221 -15.83 -19.39 3.25
C HIS A 221 -17.28 -18.88 3.39
N SER A 222 -17.66 -17.84 2.64
CA SER A 222 -19.03 -17.29 2.67
C SER A 222 -20.09 -18.15 1.96
N LEU A 223 -19.67 -19.15 1.18
CA LEU A 223 -20.56 -20.08 0.46
C LEU A 223 -20.89 -21.34 1.26
N ASN A 224 -20.18 -21.59 2.36
CA ASN A 224 -20.40 -22.70 3.29
C ASN A 224 -21.18 -22.22 4.52
#